data_AF-A0A7X6MF54-F1
#
_entry.id   AF-A0A7X6MF54-F1
#
_cell.length_a   1.000
_cell.length_b   1.000
_cell.length_c   1.000
_cell.angle_alpha   90.00
_cell.angle_beta   90.00
_cell.angle_gamma   90.00
#
_symmetry.space_group_name_H-M   'P 1'
#
loop_
_entity.id
_entity.type
_entity.pdbx_description
1 polymer ?
#
loop_
_entity_poly.entity_id
_entity_poly.type
_entity_poly.pdbx_seq_one_letter_code
_entity_poly.pdbx_strand_id
1 'polypeptide(L)'
;MGAAGRYRGPGAAVGLGLVLSGCASGAPVGAPGPEPCFDPPGRLIAHVNDDEYPDAVTGTGGTGDELRIAFGEESGFGEPRTPRDLVGFMDRDEDHVRAAVADFDGDGWLDLVITASEGVGGDDPVPSAVNELRTGPISKWGGGQETHGFPEEQVTALRVVDYDGNDRPDLAFYQYDGDGYYVVRGHQGGRGEGLSPQVEHYDVGVADSEPEGRLPPPLDLDGFYPACGV
;
A
#
# COMPACT_ATOMS: atom_id res chain seq x y z
N MET A 1 -80.17 22.70 9.55
CA MET A 1 -80.02 22.98 8.11
C MET A 1 -79.24 24.29 7.95
N GLY A 2 -78.07 24.24 7.29
CA GLY A 2 -77.22 25.39 6.85
C GLY A 2 -76.48 26.14 7.97
N ALA A 3 -75.16 26.08 8.18
CA ALA A 3 -73.99 26.32 7.30
C ALA A 3 -73.96 27.76 6.74
N ALA A 4 -72.88 28.54 6.74
CA ALA A 4 -71.47 28.30 6.99
C ALA A 4 -70.77 29.63 7.33
N GLY A 5 -69.69 29.58 8.12
CA GLY A 5 -68.82 30.70 8.41
C GLY A 5 -67.37 30.39 8.07
N ARG A 6 -66.75 31.38 7.41
CA ARG A 6 -65.33 31.81 7.47
C ARG A 6 -64.27 31.13 6.59
N TYR A 7 -63.79 31.96 5.67
CA TYR A 7 -62.40 32.36 5.39
C TYR A 7 -61.31 31.29 5.22
N ARG A 8 -60.87 31.14 3.97
CA ARG A 8 -59.62 30.49 3.54
C ARG A 8 -58.44 31.44 3.76
N GLY A 9 -57.40 30.98 4.47
CA GLY A 9 -56.04 31.50 4.37
C GLY A 9 -55.18 30.54 3.54
N PRO A 10 -54.20 31.02 2.75
CA PRO A 10 -53.27 30.13 2.06
C PRO A 10 -52.14 29.73 3.03
N GLY A 11 -52.06 28.44 3.35
CA GLY A 11 -50.89 27.86 4.00
C GLY A 11 -49.80 27.60 2.96
N ALA A 12 -48.60 28.13 3.21
CA ALA A 12 -47.40 27.86 2.43
C ALA A 12 -47.03 26.37 2.54
N ALA A 13 -46.92 25.69 1.41
CA ALA A 13 -46.36 24.34 1.33
C ALA A 13 -44.83 24.46 1.23
N VAL A 14 -44.13 24.05 2.28
CA VAL A 14 -42.69 23.78 2.24
C VAL A 14 -42.52 22.42 1.54
N GLY A 15 -42.22 22.46 0.24
CA GLY A 15 -41.83 21.28 -0.52
C GLY A 15 -40.38 20.95 -0.23
N LEU A 16 -40.16 19.89 0.55
CA LEU A 16 -38.86 19.29 0.84
C LEU A 16 -38.27 18.74 -0.47
N GLY A 17 -37.20 19.35 -0.97
CA GLY A 17 -36.48 18.85 -2.13
C GLY A 17 -35.73 17.57 -1.78
N LEU A 18 -36.13 16.44 -2.40
CA LEU A 18 -35.28 15.26 -2.48
C LEU A 18 -34.18 15.54 -3.50
N VAL A 19 -32.96 15.74 -3.01
CA VAL A 19 -31.76 15.70 -3.86
C VAL A 19 -31.31 14.24 -3.90
N LEU A 20 -31.63 13.55 -4.99
CA LEU A 20 -31.03 12.25 -5.31
C LEU A 20 -29.63 12.51 -5.89
N SER A 21 -28.66 12.75 -5.01
CA SER A 21 -27.23 12.65 -5.34
C SER A 21 -26.71 11.36 -4.75
N GLY A 22 -26.52 10.35 -5.59
CA GLY A 22 -25.96 9.08 -5.16
C GLY A 22 -25.60 8.22 -6.36
N CYS A 23 -24.43 8.46 -6.93
CA CYS A 23 -23.73 7.48 -7.74
C CYS A 23 -22.39 7.20 -7.04
N ALA A 24 -22.12 5.91 -6.85
CA ALA A 24 -20.93 5.29 -6.28
C ALA A 24 -20.67 5.54 -4.78
N SER A 25 -21.50 4.96 -3.92
CA SER A 25 -20.98 4.41 -2.66
C SER A 25 -20.33 3.08 -3.02
N GLY A 26 -18.99 2.99 -2.97
CA GLY A 26 -18.36 1.69 -2.77
C GLY A 26 -19.04 1.01 -1.58
N ALA A 27 -19.26 -0.30 -1.66
CA ALA A 27 -19.72 -1.03 -0.48
C ALA A 27 -18.77 -0.70 0.69
N PRO A 28 -19.29 -0.46 1.91
CA PRO A 28 -18.41 -0.25 3.04
C PRO A 28 -17.50 -1.47 3.18
N VAL A 29 -16.18 -1.23 3.18
CA VAL A 29 -15.17 -2.25 3.46
C VAL A 29 -15.50 -2.90 4.81
N GLY A 30 -15.30 -4.22 4.91
CA GLY A 30 -15.40 -4.92 6.18
C GLY A 30 -14.47 -4.33 7.24
N ALA A 31 -14.73 -4.60 8.51
CA ALA A 31 -13.68 -4.43 9.51
C ALA A 31 -12.52 -5.38 9.18
N PRO A 32 -11.26 -5.02 9.49
CA PRO A 32 -10.15 -5.94 9.34
C PRO A 32 -10.44 -7.29 9.97
N GLY A 33 -9.92 -8.35 9.34
CA GLY A 33 -9.91 -9.68 9.92
C GLY A 33 -9.04 -9.76 11.20
N PRO A 34 -8.75 -10.97 11.69
CA PRO A 34 -7.73 -11.16 12.72
C PRO A 34 -6.42 -10.45 12.37
N GLU A 35 -5.74 -9.97 13.42
CA GLU A 35 -4.46 -9.29 13.31
C GLU A 35 -3.44 -10.13 12.52
N PRO A 36 -2.69 -9.54 11.58
CA PRO A 36 -1.64 -10.25 10.85
C PRO A 36 -0.60 -10.87 11.79
N CYS A 37 -0.09 -12.05 11.45
CA CYS A 37 0.89 -12.75 12.28
C CYS A 37 1.85 -13.61 11.47
N PHE A 38 3.04 -13.88 11.99
CA PHE A 38 4.01 -14.79 11.38
C PHE A 38 3.77 -16.24 11.80
N ASP A 39 3.61 -17.13 10.82
CA ASP A 39 3.54 -18.58 11.05
C ASP A 39 4.95 -19.20 11.26
N PRO A 40 5.06 -20.47 11.69
CA PRO A 40 6.37 -21.08 11.97
C PRO A 40 7.32 -21.15 10.75
N PRO A 41 6.83 -21.36 9.51
CA PRO A 41 7.63 -21.16 8.29
C PRO A 41 8.09 -19.73 8.01
N GLY A 42 7.61 -18.71 8.74
CA GLY A 42 7.98 -17.30 8.56
C GLY A 42 7.13 -16.58 7.51
N ARG A 43 5.92 -17.07 7.21
CA ARG A 43 4.96 -16.41 6.33
C ARG A 43 4.09 -15.47 7.15
N LEU A 44 3.87 -14.26 6.66
CA LEU A 44 2.88 -13.35 7.25
C LEU A 44 1.49 -13.80 6.81
N ILE A 45 0.66 -14.20 7.76
CA ILE A 45 -0.72 -14.62 7.57
C ILE A 45 -1.62 -13.43 7.88
N ALA A 46 -2.47 -13.03 6.94
CA ALA A 46 -3.34 -11.86 7.06
C ALA A 46 -4.57 -11.99 6.16
N HIS A 47 -5.63 -11.23 6.41
CA HIS A 47 -6.65 -10.99 5.39
C HIS A 47 -6.22 -9.78 4.55
N VAL A 48 -5.76 -10.02 3.33
CA VAL A 48 -5.26 -8.97 2.42
C VAL A 48 -6.38 -8.42 1.57
N ASN A 49 -7.36 -9.24 1.15
CA ASN A 49 -8.33 -8.90 0.10
C ASN A 49 -9.80 -8.81 0.56
N ASP A 50 -10.07 -8.76 1.87
CA ASP A 50 -11.42 -8.76 2.48
C ASP A 50 -12.28 -9.95 2.04
N ASP A 51 -11.69 -11.16 2.02
CA ASP A 51 -12.43 -12.41 1.88
C ASP A 51 -12.39 -13.27 3.16
N GLU A 52 -13.10 -14.40 3.11
CA GLU A 52 -13.26 -15.31 4.25
C GLU A 52 -12.00 -16.14 4.58
N TYR A 53 -11.00 -16.14 3.69
CA TYR A 53 -9.82 -16.98 3.77
C TYR A 53 -8.57 -16.15 4.09
N PRO A 54 -7.74 -16.55 5.07
CA PRO A 54 -6.48 -15.86 5.29
C PRO A 54 -5.53 -16.09 4.11
N ASP A 55 -4.80 -15.06 3.74
CA ASP A 55 -3.76 -15.04 2.74
C ASP A 55 -2.38 -15.27 3.37
N ALA A 56 -1.40 -15.65 2.56
CA ALA A 56 -0.01 -15.80 3.00
C ALA A 56 0.92 -14.89 2.18
N VAL A 57 1.70 -14.08 2.88
CA VAL A 57 2.72 -13.21 2.32
C VAL A 57 4.12 -13.74 2.67
N THR A 58 5.01 -13.73 1.68
CA THR A 58 6.43 -14.10 1.83
C THR A 58 7.33 -13.08 1.17
N GLY A 59 8.63 -13.09 1.49
CA GLY A 59 9.61 -12.17 0.89
C GLY A 59 9.50 -10.73 1.43
N THR A 60 8.90 -10.54 2.61
CA THR A 60 8.67 -9.22 3.23
C THR A 60 9.95 -8.51 3.68
N GLY A 61 11.03 -9.25 3.95
CA GLY A 61 12.30 -8.69 4.43
C GLY A 61 13.34 -8.31 3.36
N GLY A 62 13.04 -8.59 2.08
CA GLY A 62 13.94 -8.41 0.94
C GLY A 62 13.93 -6.98 0.36
N THR A 63 14.38 -6.85 -0.88
CA THR A 63 14.48 -5.57 -1.63
C THR A 63 13.23 -5.19 -2.42
N GLY A 64 12.14 -5.91 -2.17
CA GLY A 64 10.82 -5.73 -2.77
C GLY A 64 10.54 -6.54 -4.04
N ASP A 65 11.53 -7.23 -4.61
CA ASP A 65 11.36 -8.13 -5.77
C ASP A 65 10.94 -9.55 -5.36
N GLU A 66 11.25 -9.96 -4.13
CA GLU A 66 10.95 -11.29 -3.61
C GLU A 66 9.54 -11.45 -3.03
N LEU A 67 8.79 -10.34 -2.88
CA LEU A 67 7.46 -10.34 -2.32
C LEU A 67 6.56 -11.32 -3.09
N ARG A 68 5.84 -12.17 -2.37
CA ARG A 68 4.77 -12.99 -2.95
C ARG A 68 3.54 -12.98 -2.06
N ILE A 69 2.38 -12.81 -2.67
CA ILE A 69 1.07 -12.90 -2.00
C ILE A 69 0.31 -14.12 -2.55
N ALA A 70 0.15 -15.14 -1.74
CA ALA A 70 -0.66 -16.31 -2.04
C ALA A 70 -2.04 -16.12 -1.41
N PHE A 71 -3.04 -15.82 -2.25
CA PHE A 71 -4.40 -15.57 -1.77
C PHE A 71 -5.06 -16.85 -1.25
N GLY A 72 -5.79 -16.73 -0.15
CA GLY A 72 -6.52 -17.81 0.49
C GLY A 72 -7.69 -18.30 -0.36
N GLU A 73 -7.94 -19.60 -0.29
CA GLU A 73 -9.04 -20.28 -0.96
C GLU A 73 -9.52 -21.45 -0.07
N GLU A 74 -10.68 -22.04 -0.38
CA GLU A 74 -11.20 -23.19 0.36
C GLU A 74 -10.20 -24.37 0.42
N SER A 75 -9.37 -24.52 -0.62
CA SER A 75 -8.40 -25.60 -0.73
C SER A 75 -7.02 -25.30 -0.11
N GLY A 76 -6.83 -24.10 0.46
CA GLY A 76 -5.56 -23.63 1.00
C GLY A 76 -5.13 -22.31 0.36
N PHE A 77 -3.84 -22.18 0.02
CA PHE A 77 -3.34 -20.98 -0.66
C PHE A 77 -3.27 -21.23 -2.17
N GLY A 78 -3.76 -20.27 -2.95
CA GLY A 78 -3.65 -20.27 -4.40
C GLY A 78 -2.23 -19.99 -4.90
N GLU A 79 -2.08 -19.87 -6.23
CA GLU A 79 -0.81 -19.53 -6.85
C GLU A 79 -0.33 -18.13 -6.39
N PRO A 80 0.91 -17.99 -5.89
CA PRO A 80 1.40 -16.70 -5.41
C PRO A 80 1.52 -15.66 -6.51
N ARG A 81 1.13 -14.42 -6.21
CA ARG A 81 1.32 -13.24 -7.05
C ARG A 81 2.64 -12.55 -6.73
N THR A 82 3.40 -12.25 -7.77
CA THR A 82 4.63 -11.45 -7.72
C THR A 82 4.31 -9.95 -7.84
N PRO A 83 5.26 -9.03 -7.58
CA PRO A 83 5.04 -7.60 -7.80
C PRO A 83 4.57 -7.29 -9.23
N ARG A 84 5.09 -8.02 -10.22
CA ARG A 84 4.69 -7.88 -11.63
C ARG A 84 3.22 -8.26 -11.88
N ASP A 85 2.69 -9.23 -11.15
CA ASP A 85 1.27 -9.59 -11.25
C ASP A 85 0.35 -8.55 -10.59
N LEU A 86 0.89 -7.77 -9.65
CA LEU A 86 0.15 -6.82 -8.82
C LEU A 86 0.20 -5.37 -9.34
N VAL A 87 1.09 -5.06 -10.29
CA VAL A 87 1.18 -3.69 -10.84
C VAL A 87 -0.10 -3.26 -11.57
N GLY A 88 -0.88 -4.22 -12.07
CA GLY A 88 -2.21 -4.01 -12.65
C GLY A 88 -2.26 -3.75 -14.16
N PHE A 89 -1.11 -3.55 -14.81
CA PHE A 89 -1.00 -3.35 -16.26
C PHE A 89 0.00 -4.34 -16.87
N MET A 90 -0.46 -5.17 -17.80
CA MET A 90 0.29 -6.32 -18.34
C MET A 90 1.24 -6.00 -19.51
N ASP A 91 1.35 -4.73 -19.91
CA ASP A 91 1.89 -4.35 -21.23
C ASP A 91 3.10 -3.43 -21.18
N ARG A 92 3.84 -3.36 -20.06
CA ARG A 92 5.04 -2.54 -19.97
C ARG A 92 6.26 -3.40 -19.64
N ASP A 93 7.33 -3.14 -20.37
CA ASP A 93 8.62 -3.84 -20.25
C ASP A 93 9.47 -3.17 -19.14
N GLU A 94 8.92 -2.95 -17.94
CA GLU A 94 9.74 -2.46 -16.83
C GLU A 94 10.67 -3.56 -16.31
N ASP A 95 11.96 -3.23 -16.21
CA ASP A 95 12.97 -4.15 -15.72
C ASP A 95 12.84 -4.36 -14.20
N HIS A 96 12.43 -3.32 -13.46
CA HIS A 96 12.40 -3.31 -12.01
C HIS A 96 11.00 -3.02 -11.48
N VAL A 97 10.28 -4.09 -11.13
CA VAL A 97 9.01 -4.01 -10.39
C VAL A 97 9.25 -4.50 -8.97
N ARG A 98 8.99 -3.64 -7.99
CA ARG A 98 9.21 -3.90 -6.57
C ARG A 98 7.92 -3.65 -5.79
N ALA A 99 7.72 -4.39 -4.70
CA ALA A 99 6.59 -4.18 -3.81
C ALA A 99 6.90 -4.55 -2.36
N ALA A 100 6.26 -3.85 -1.43
CA ALA A 100 6.24 -4.15 -0.01
C ALA A 100 4.82 -4.08 0.51
N VAL A 101 4.55 -4.79 1.60
CA VAL A 101 3.28 -4.73 2.30
C VAL A 101 3.48 -4.55 3.78
N ALA A 102 2.64 -3.70 4.37
CA ALA A 102 2.52 -3.47 5.79
C ALA A 102 1.24 -2.65 6.05
N ASP A 103 0.83 -2.53 7.30
CA ASP A 103 -0.23 -1.62 7.73
C ASP A 103 0.39 -0.22 7.95
N PHE A 104 0.52 0.56 6.88
CA PHE A 104 1.22 1.85 6.92
C PHE A 104 0.31 2.95 7.48
N ASP A 105 -1.01 2.83 7.32
CA ASP A 105 -1.98 3.80 7.81
C ASP A 105 -2.60 3.45 9.18
N GLY A 106 -2.28 2.28 9.72
CA GLY A 106 -2.70 1.82 11.04
C GLY A 106 -4.19 1.50 11.15
N ASP A 107 -4.85 1.21 10.02
CA ASP A 107 -6.27 0.84 9.96
C ASP A 107 -6.53 -0.66 10.22
N GLY A 108 -5.47 -1.46 10.22
CA GLY A 108 -5.48 -2.91 10.48
C GLY A 108 -5.52 -3.77 9.22
N TRP A 109 -5.61 -3.18 8.03
CA TRP A 109 -5.41 -3.86 6.75
C TRP A 109 -3.94 -3.78 6.32
N LEU A 110 -3.51 -4.75 5.51
CA LEU A 110 -2.23 -4.61 4.82
C LEU A 110 -2.40 -3.72 3.60
N ASP A 111 -1.57 -2.71 3.51
CA ASP A 111 -1.39 -1.87 2.34
C ASP A 111 -0.32 -2.45 1.42
N LEU A 112 -0.31 -1.97 0.17
CA LEU A 112 0.68 -2.35 -0.85
C LEU A 112 1.38 -1.10 -1.36
N VAL A 113 2.70 -1.02 -1.17
CA VAL A 113 3.53 -0.10 -1.96
C VAL A 113 4.09 -0.85 -3.15
N ILE A 114 3.97 -0.25 -4.33
CA ILE A 114 4.42 -0.85 -5.58
C ILE A 114 5.10 0.18 -6.47
N THR A 115 6.22 -0.23 -7.04
CA THR A 115 6.99 0.58 -7.98
C THR A 115 7.26 -0.23 -9.26
N ALA A 116 7.27 0.46 -10.39
CA ALA A 116 7.66 -0.09 -11.68
C ALA A 116 8.50 0.96 -12.42
N SER A 117 9.75 0.63 -12.70
CA SER A 117 10.69 1.51 -13.37
C SER A 117 11.53 0.78 -14.41
N GLU A 118 11.93 1.50 -15.45
CA GLU A 118 12.92 1.01 -16.42
C GLU A 118 14.28 0.81 -15.74
N GLY A 119 15.07 -0.12 -16.27
CA GLY A 119 16.44 -0.35 -15.82
C GLY A 119 17.29 0.92 -15.88
N VAL A 120 18.33 0.98 -15.04
CA VAL A 120 19.30 2.09 -15.08
C VAL A 120 20.10 2.00 -16.38
N GLY A 121 19.70 2.81 -17.37
CA GLY A 121 20.27 2.80 -18.73
C GLY A 121 21.11 4.02 -19.09
N GLY A 122 21.20 5.03 -18.21
CA GLY A 122 21.88 6.30 -18.49
C GLY A 122 22.24 7.10 -17.24
N ASP A 123 22.75 8.31 -17.45
CA ASP A 123 23.24 9.17 -16.37
C ASP A 123 22.10 9.86 -15.61
N ASP A 124 20.94 10.09 -16.23
CA ASP A 124 19.81 10.77 -15.59
C ASP A 124 18.75 9.77 -15.10
N PRO A 125 18.11 10.01 -13.94
CA PRO A 125 16.99 9.19 -13.49
C PRO A 125 15.81 9.27 -14.44
N VAL A 126 15.14 8.14 -14.63
CA VAL A 126 13.91 8.05 -15.43
C VAL A 126 12.70 7.96 -14.50
N PRO A 127 11.62 8.72 -14.76
CA PRO A 127 10.40 8.63 -13.97
C PRO A 127 9.86 7.21 -13.90
N SER A 128 9.46 6.78 -12.71
CA SER A 128 8.82 5.48 -12.51
C SER A 128 7.45 5.47 -13.21
N ALA A 129 7.17 4.41 -13.95
CA ALA A 129 5.89 4.20 -14.62
C ALA A 129 4.73 3.94 -13.63
N VAL A 130 5.08 3.39 -12.47
CA VAL A 130 4.22 3.26 -11.27
C VAL A 130 5.10 3.56 -10.04
N ASN A 131 4.59 4.38 -9.13
CA ASN A 131 5.17 4.56 -7.81
C ASN A 131 4.07 5.00 -6.84
N GLU A 132 3.48 4.03 -6.15
CA GLU A 132 2.18 4.18 -5.48
C GLU A 132 2.14 3.42 -4.15
N LEU A 133 1.52 4.03 -3.15
CA LEU A 133 0.90 3.35 -2.02
C LEU A 133 -0.55 3.07 -2.39
N ARG A 134 -0.99 1.84 -2.17
CA ARG A 134 -2.37 1.39 -2.34
C ARG A 134 -2.86 0.92 -1.00
N THR A 135 -3.89 1.55 -0.45
CA THR A 135 -4.40 1.17 0.86
C THR A 135 -5.24 -0.10 0.79
N GLY A 136 -5.14 -0.91 1.85
CA GLY A 136 -5.90 -2.15 1.97
C GLY A 136 -7.42 -1.92 2.02
N PRO A 137 -8.22 -2.96 1.74
CA PRO A 137 -7.84 -4.28 1.24
C PRO A 137 -7.33 -4.25 -0.21
N ILE A 138 -6.39 -5.15 -0.52
CA ILE A 138 -5.74 -5.30 -1.81
C ILE A 138 -6.31 -6.51 -2.56
N SER A 139 -6.86 -6.26 -3.75
CA SER A 139 -7.36 -7.32 -4.63
C SER A 139 -6.24 -8.19 -5.21
N LYS A 140 -6.61 -9.36 -5.74
CA LYS A 140 -5.68 -10.29 -6.42
C LYS A 140 -4.94 -9.75 -7.65
N TRP A 141 -5.32 -8.57 -8.11
CA TRP A 141 -4.72 -7.84 -9.23
C TRP A 141 -3.99 -6.58 -8.77
N GLY A 142 -3.83 -6.41 -7.45
CA GLY A 142 -3.10 -5.33 -6.80
C GLY A 142 -3.85 -4.00 -6.65
N GLY A 143 -5.13 -3.91 -7.02
CA GLY A 143 -5.94 -2.72 -6.75
C GLY A 143 -6.33 -2.62 -5.27
N GLY A 144 -6.13 -1.45 -4.67
CA GLY A 144 -6.53 -1.12 -3.28
C GLY A 144 -7.76 -0.21 -3.20
N GLN A 145 -8.08 0.28 -2.00
CA GLN A 145 -9.18 1.23 -1.76
C GLN A 145 -8.83 2.63 -2.25
N GLU A 146 -7.67 3.12 -1.82
CA GLU A 146 -7.12 4.40 -2.26
C GLU A 146 -5.74 4.19 -2.89
N THR A 147 -5.30 5.17 -3.67
CA THR A 147 -3.97 5.17 -4.27
C THR A 147 -3.34 6.54 -4.10
N HIS A 148 -2.14 6.54 -3.52
CA HIS A 148 -1.34 7.72 -3.24
C HIS A 148 -0.02 7.61 -3.99
N GLY A 149 0.25 8.58 -4.85
CA GLY A 149 1.46 8.60 -5.67
C GLY A 149 2.65 9.20 -4.94
N PHE A 150 3.84 8.71 -5.29
CA PHE A 150 5.11 9.15 -4.74
C PHE A 150 5.95 9.87 -5.81
N PRO A 151 6.67 10.95 -5.47
CA PRO A 151 7.51 11.67 -6.42
C PRO A 151 8.84 10.95 -6.74
N GLU A 152 9.17 9.85 -6.06
CA GLU A 152 10.42 9.12 -6.25
C GLU A 152 10.51 8.50 -7.66
N GLU A 153 11.68 8.66 -8.27
CA GLU A 153 11.99 8.18 -9.61
C GLU A 153 13.02 7.05 -9.52
N GLN A 154 12.99 6.13 -10.49
CA GLN A 154 13.93 5.02 -10.62
C GLN A 154 14.25 4.29 -9.30
N VAL A 155 13.21 3.78 -8.66
CA VAL A 155 13.31 3.00 -7.42
C VAL A 155 13.95 1.64 -7.71
N THR A 156 15.15 1.46 -7.17
CA THR A 156 15.98 0.25 -7.30
C THR A 156 15.83 -0.73 -6.15
N ALA A 157 15.26 -0.32 -5.03
CA ALA A 157 14.80 -1.20 -3.95
C ALA A 157 13.85 -0.45 -3.02
N LEU A 158 13.06 -1.21 -2.26
CA LEU A 158 12.22 -0.68 -1.19
C LEU A 158 12.24 -1.63 0.00
N ARG A 159 12.00 -1.10 1.20
CA ARG A 159 12.02 -1.89 2.43
C ARG A 159 11.14 -1.29 3.52
N VAL A 160 10.34 -2.13 4.17
CA VAL A 160 9.62 -1.76 5.39
C VAL A 160 10.62 -1.66 6.54
N VAL A 161 10.58 -0.58 7.31
CA VAL A 161 11.53 -0.32 8.42
C VAL A 161 10.80 0.36 9.58
N ASP A 162 11.36 0.39 10.78
CA ASP A 162 10.95 1.33 11.84
C ASP A 162 12.07 2.36 11.98
N TYR A 163 11.89 3.53 11.37
CA TYR A 163 12.95 4.53 11.30
C TYR A 163 13.01 5.39 12.57
N ASP A 164 11.86 5.70 13.16
CA ASP A 164 11.75 6.60 14.31
C ASP A 164 11.57 5.89 15.66
N GLY A 165 11.50 4.56 15.66
CA GLY A 165 11.40 3.72 16.84
C GLY A 165 10.01 3.75 17.46
N ASN A 166 8.96 3.96 16.66
CA ASN A 166 7.58 4.08 17.11
C ASN A 166 6.78 2.77 17.00
N ASP A 167 7.44 1.65 16.64
CA ASP A 167 6.86 0.33 16.40
C ASP A 167 5.79 0.32 15.28
N ARG A 168 5.83 1.29 14.35
CA ARG A 168 4.97 1.33 13.16
C ARG A 168 5.78 1.10 11.88
N PRO A 169 5.18 0.44 10.88
CA PRO A 169 5.82 0.31 9.59
C PRO A 169 6.05 1.67 8.94
N ASP A 170 7.31 1.98 8.67
CA ASP A 170 7.78 3.02 7.76
C ASP A 170 8.29 2.38 6.47
N LEU A 171 8.64 3.19 5.48
CA LEU A 171 9.20 2.72 4.21
C LEU A 171 10.47 3.47 3.82
N ALA A 172 11.50 2.73 3.42
CA ALA A 172 12.69 3.26 2.78
C ALA A 172 12.67 2.95 1.27
N PHE A 173 12.77 3.99 0.44
CA PHE A 173 13.04 3.90 -0.99
C PHE A 173 14.53 4.04 -1.25
N TYR A 174 15.07 3.16 -2.10
CA TYR A 174 16.43 3.25 -2.62
C TYR A 174 16.34 3.59 -4.09
N GLN A 175 16.86 4.74 -4.47
CA GLN A 175 16.68 5.28 -5.82
C GLN A 175 18.02 5.65 -6.45
N TYR A 176 18.06 5.59 -7.77
CA TYR A 176 19.12 6.20 -8.55
C TYR A 176 18.81 7.70 -8.72
N ASP A 177 19.76 8.58 -8.40
CA ASP A 177 19.59 10.05 -8.50
C ASP A 177 20.39 10.65 -9.67
N GLY A 178 21.13 9.80 -10.39
CA GLY A 178 21.91 10.17 -11.56
C GLY A 178 23.43 10.11 -11.34
N ASP A 179 24.20 10.16 -12.42
CA ASP A 179 25.68 10.19 -12.42
C ASP A 179 26.35 9.09 -11.58
N GLY A 180 25.71 7.91 -11.45
CA GLY A 180 26.21 6.82 -10.59
C GLY A 180 25.92 6.99 -9.10
N TYR A 181 25.09 7.97 -8.70
CA TYR A 181 24.68 8.21 -7.32
C TYR A 181 23.34 7.55 -7.00
N TYR A 182 23.28 7.02 -5.78
CA TYR A 182 22.06 6.47 -5.19
C TYR A 182 21.75 7.23 -3.90
N VAL A 183 20.45 7.40 -3.61
CA VAL A 183 19.98 8.00 -2.35
C VAL A 183 18.93 7.11 -1.69
N VAL A 184 18.78 7.27 -0.37
CA VAL A 184 17.75 6.60 0.42
C VAL A 184 16.77 7.64 0.92
N ARG A 185 15.48 7.43 0.67
CA ARG A 185 14.40 8.31 1.15
C ARG A 185 13.45 7.55 2.06
N GLY A 186 13.23 8.09 3.26
CA GLY A 186 12.33 7.53 4.26
C GLY A 186 10.95 8.17 4.22
N HIS A 187 9.92 7.37 4.40
CA HIS A 187 8.54 7.79 4.62
C HIS A 187 8.05 7.15 5.90
N GLN A 188 7.68 7.97 6.89
CA GLN A 188 7.11 7.46 8.13
C GLN A 188 5.66 7.03 7.93
N GLY A 189 5.28 5.87 8.45
CA GLY A 189 3.88 5.46 8.55
C GLY A 189 3.13 6.25 9.61
N GLY A 190 1.83 6.44 9.41
CA GLY A 190 1.05 7.35 10.22
C GLY A 190 -0.44 7.10 10.11
N ARG A 191 -1.15 7.29 11.23
CA ARG A 191 -2.60 7.05 11.29
C ARG A 191 -3.38 7.89 10.28
N GLY A 192 -4.06 7.22 9.35
CA GLY A 192 -5.08 7.78 8.45
C GLY A 192 -4.57 8.39 7.14
N GLU A 193 -3.33 8.89 7.06
CA GLU A 193 -2.75 9.34 5.77
C GLU A 193 -1.76 8.31 5.18
N GLY A 194 -1.50 7.19 5.89
CA GLY A 194 -0.54 6.19 5.48
C GLY A 194 0.89 6.70 5.61
N LEU A 195 1.65 6.57 4.52
CA LEU A 195 3.02 7.04 4.47
C LEU A 195 3.07 8.56 4.32
N SER A 196 3.73 9.21 5.28
CA SER A 196 4.01 10.64 5.24
C SER A 196 4.71 11.05 3.93
N PRO A 197 4.45 12.26 3.42
CA PRO A 197 4.96 12.68 2.13
C PRO A 197 6.49 12.80 2.05
N GLN A 198 7.20 12.83 3.20
CA GLN A 198 8.67 12.65 3.33
C GLN A 198 9.07 12.88 4.80
N VAL A 199 9.96 12.04 5.34
CA VAL A 199 10.73 12.38 6.55
C VAL A 199 12.21 12.18 6.28
N GLU A 200 12.96 13.22 6.62
CA GLU A 200 14.43 13.35 6.60
C GLU A 200 15.22 12.49 5.59
N HIS A 201 15.83 13.19 4.64
CA HIS A 201 16.78 12.65 3.68
C HIS A 201 17.99 12.05 4.40
N TYR A 202 18.25 10.76 4.19
CA TYR A 202 19.56 10.17 4.48
C TYR A 202 20.29 9.93 3.16
N ASP A 203 21.01 10.96 2.71
CA ASP A 203 21.86 10.87 1.53
C ASP A 203 23.08 10.00 1.84
N VAL A 204 22.92 8.68 1.74
CA VAL A 204 24.08 7.80 1.58
C VAL A 204 24.43 7.78 0.11
N GLY A 205 25.13 8.81 -0.33
CA GLY A 205 25.73 8.81 -1.67
C GLY A 205 26.74 7.66 -1.78
N VAL A 206 26.35 6.56 -2.39
CA VAL A 206 27.27 5.47 -2.74
C VAL A 206 27.62 5.63 -4.22
N ALA A 207 28.82 6.11 -4.50
CA ALA A 207 29.35 6.07 -5.86
C ALA A 207 29.68 4.63 -6.28
N ASP A 208 29.41 4.31 -7.54
CA ASP A 208 29.93 3.14 -8.28
C ASP A 208 29.45 1.75 -7.81
N SER A 209 28.29 1.61 -7.16
CA SER A 209 27.70 0.28 -6.94
C SER A 209 26.18 0.31 -6.85
N GLU A 210 25.53 -0.60 -7.58
CA GLU A 210 24.12 -0.92 -7.36
C GLU A 210 23.87 -1.22 -5.87
N PRO A 211 22.82 -0.66 -5.27
CA PRO A 211 22.59 -0.73 -3.83
C PRO A 211 22.45 -2.16 -3.30
N GLU A 212 22.12 -3.14 -4.15
CA GLU A 212 21.84 -4.54 -3.76
C GLU A 212 22.94 -5.18 -2.90
N GLY A 213 24.19 -4.67 -2.96
CA GLY A 213 25.31 -5.12 -2.10
C GLY A 213 25.70 -4.19 -0.93
N ARG A 214 25.07 -3.03 -0.78
CA ARG A 214 25.46 -1.96 0.18
C ARG A 214 24.29 -1.24 0.87
N LEU A 215 23.05 -1.71 0.72
CA LEU A 215 21.93 -1.22 1.52
C LEU A 215 22.32 -1.27 3.01
N PRO A 216 22.06 -0.22 3.81
CA PRO A 216 22.20 -0.31 5.24
C PRO A 216 21.50 -1.59 5.74
N PRO A 217 22.13 -2.37 6.65
CA PRO A 217 21.40 -3.42 7.31
C PRO A 217 20.17 -2.78 7.94
N PRO A 218 19.01 -3.43 7.85
CA PRO A 218 17.81 -2.82 8.36
C PRO A 218 17.94 -2.60 9.87
N LEU A 219 17.35 -1.51 10.33
CA LEU A 219 16.97 -1.38 11.73
C LEU A 219 15.73 -2.26 11.91
N ASP A 220 15.81 -3.23 12.82
CA ASP A 220 14.83 -4.26 13.20
C ASP A 220 13.56 -4.40 12.32
N LEU A 221 13.58 -5.34 11.36
CA LEU A 221 12.50 -5.57 10.38
C LEU A 221 11.29 -6.35 10.85
N ASP A 222 11.41 -7.07 11.97
CA ASP A 222 10.56 -8.24 12.19
C ASP A 222 9.59 -8.03 13.37
N GLY A 223 9.52 -6.81 13.90
CA GLY A 223 8.79 -6.49 15.12
C GLY A 223 7.34 -6.04 14.97
N PHE A 224 6.84 -5.83 13.74
CA PHE A 224 5.50 -5.25 13.53
C PHE A 224 4.37 -6.23 13.79
N TYR A 225 4.61 -7.52 13.57
CA TYR A 225 3.58 -8.56 13.66
C TYR A 225 4.00 -9.67 14.62
N PRO A 226 3.09 -10.14 15.49
CA PRO A 226 3.37 -11.22 16.42
C PRO A 226 3.48 -12.58 15.71
N ALA A 227 3.92 -13.60 16.42
CA ALA A 227 3.79 -14.98 15.95
C ALA A 227 2.33 -15.44 16.03
N CYS A 228 1.89 -16.28 15.09
CA CYS A 228 0.52 -16.80 15.12
C CYS A 228 0.26 -17.72 16.32
N GLY A 229 -0.88 -17.53 16.97
CA GLY A 229 -1.35 -18.39 18.07
C GLY A 229 -0.70 -18.12 19.44
N VAL A 230 -0.08 -16.95 19.62
CA VAL A 230 0.35 -16.42 20.93
C VAL A 230 -0.79 -15.81 21.73
#